data_AF-A0A7S3VMZ5-F1
#
_entry.id   AF-A0A7S3VMZ5-F1
#
_cell.length_a   1.000
_cell.length_b   1.000
_cell.length_c   1.000
_cell.angle_alpha   90.00
_cell.angle_beta   90.00
_cell.angle_gamma   90.00
#
_symmetry.space_group_name_H-M   'P 1'
#
loop_
_entity.id
_entity.type
_entity.pdbx_description
1 polymer ?
#
loop_
_entity_poly.entity_id
_entity_poly.type
_entity_poly.pdbx_seq_one_letter_code
_entity_poly.pdbx_strand_id
1 'polypeptide(L)'
;HGKDTLGIFRVHQFDKVEQFAVTHPDGKASWRMMDSMVQNAQDFYSSLGLPHRLVRIVSGALNLSAAAKVDLEGWFPASKTYRELVSASNCTDYQSRNLNVRLRDFTSQRQQQQQQQPSQSDGTTSVSSQHSKDSISVGPSYKSSSSSHPHMLNCTLAATQRTLCCIMENYQTREGIRVPPVL
;
A
#
# COMPACT_ATOMS: atom_id res chain seq x y z
N HIS A 1 4.63 26.19 16.18
CA HIS A 1 5.10 25.65 17.47
C HIS A 1 3.99 25.85 18.49
N GLY A 2 3.74 24.93 19.44
CA GLY A 2 2.71 25.10 20.49
C GLY A 2 1.33 24.49 20.25
N LYS A 3 1.16 23.58 19.29
CA LYS A 3 -0.12 22.88 19.05
C LYS A 3 -0.14 21.53 19.79
N ASP A 4 -1.23 21.24 20.50
CA ASP A 4 -1.44 20.00 21.28
C ASP A 4 -0.29 19.69 22.27
N THR A 5 0.16 20.67 23.05
CA THR A 5 1.30 20.53 23.99
C THR A 5 0.95 19.86 25.32
N LEU A 6 -0.32 19.52 25.54
CA LEU A 6 -0.81 18.89 26.76
C LEU A 6 -1.15 17.42 26.52
N GLY A 7 -0.89 16.58 27.52
CA GLY A 7 -1.15 15.15 27.48
C GLY A 7 -0.23 14.37 26.53
N ILE A 8 -0.68 13.20 26.09
CA ILE A 8 0.11 12.28 25.24
C ILE A 8 -0.32 12.29 23.77
N PHE A 9 -1.25 13.17 23.37
CA PHE A 9 -1.81 13.18 22.01
C PHE A 9 -0.77 13.52 20.93
N ARG A 10 0.19 14.40 21.28
CA ARG A 10 1.32 14.77 20.43
C ARG A 10 2.60 14.74 21.27
N VAL A 11 3.42 13.72 21.04
CA VAL A 11 4.66 13.46 21.77
C VAL A 11 5.79 13.15 20.80
N HIS A 12 7.03 13.29 21.26
CA HIS A 12 8.22 13.00 20.45
C HIS A 12 8.43 11.49 20.22
N GLN A 13 7.91 10.65 21.10
CA GLN A 13 8.04 9.20 21.04
C GLN A 13 6.66 8.56 21.25
N PHE A 14 6.26 7.70 20.32
CA PHE A 14 5.00 6.98 20.38
C PHE A 14 5.13 5.62 19.70
N ASP A 15 4.28 4.68 20.11
CA ASP A 15 4.24 3.34 19.53
C ASP A 15 3.19 3.30 18.42
N LYS A 16 3.47 2.51 17.39
CA LYS A 16 2.59 2.38 16.23
C LYS A 16 2.60 0.97 15.67
N VAL A 17 1.41 0.47 15.35
CA VAL A 17 1.23 -0.68 14.46
C VAL A 17 0.95 -0.14 13.05
N GLU A 18 1.80 -0.51 12.09
CA GLU A 18 1.74 -0.05 10.70
C GLU A 18 1.40 -1.20 9.76
N GLN A 19 0.45 -0.97 8.85
CA GLN A 19 0.26 -1.80 7.67
C GLN A 19 1.18 -1.30 6.56
N PHE A 20 1.96 -2.19 5.95
CA PHE A 20 2.79 -1.89 4.79
C PHE A 20 2.54 -2.92 3.71
N ALA A 21 2.33 -2.46 2.47
CA ALA A 21 2.03 -3.33 1.35
C ALA A 21 2.89 -2.99 0.13
N VAL A 22 3.35 -4.04 -0.55
CA VAL A 22 4.02 -3.96 -1.85
C VAL A 22 3.15 -4.74 -2.84
N THR A 23 2.76 -4.09 -3.93
CA THR A 23 1.78 -4.62 -4.88
C THR A 23 2.29 -4.55 -6.32
N HIS A 24 1.69 -5.36 -7.20
CA HIS A 24 1.99 -5.30 -8.62
C HIS A 24 1.54 -3.95 -9.22
N PRO A 25 2.32 -3.33 -10.13
CA PRO A 25 2.02 -2.03 -10.73
C PRO A 25 1.06 -2.17 -11.93
N ASP A 26 0.08 -3.07 -11.86
CA ASP A 26 -0.93 -3.28 -12.93
C ASP A 26 -1.96 -2.13 -13.03
N GLY A 27 -1.78 -1.07 -12.22
CA GLY A 27 -2.68 0.07 -12.14
C GLY A 27 -3.97 -0.16 -11.35
N LYS A 28 -4.24 -1.37 -10.82
CA LYS A 28 -5.47 -1.70 -10.07
C LYS A 28 -5.20 -2.33 -8.70
N ALA A 29 -4.15 -3.13 -8.57
CA ALA A 29 -3.82 -3.87 -7.35
C ALA A 29 -3.54 -2.94 -6.18
N SER A 30 -2.74 -1.89 -6.37
CA SER A 30 -2.44 -0.92 -5.31
C SER A 30 -3.69 -0.20 -4.79
N TRP A 31 -4.62 0.16 -5.67
CA TRP A 31 -5.84 0.87 -5.27
C TRP A 31 -6.79 -0.02 -4.48
N ARG A 32 -6.98 -1.28 -4.92
CA ARG A 32 -7.74 -2.28 -4.14
C ARG A 32 -7.10 -2.58 -2.79
N MET A 33 -5.76 -2.59 -2.74
CA MET A 33 -5.03 -2.75 -1.49
C MET A 33 -5.23 -1.55 -0.56
N MET A 34 -5.24 -0.32 -1.09
CA MET A 34 -5.55 0.88 -0.30
C MET A 34 -6.93 0.78 0.35
N ASP A 35 -7.95 0.38 -0.40
CA ASP A 35 -9.30 0.18 0.13
C ASP A 35 -9.31 -0.87 1.24
N SER A 36 -8.59 -1.98 1.05
CA SER A 36 -8.48 -3.05 2.05
C SER A 36 -7.76 -2.58 3.33
N MET A 37 -6.66 -1.81 3.20
CA MET A 37 -5.92 -1.27 4.34
C MET A 37 -6.73 -0.24 5.13
N VAL A 38 -7.52 0.58 4.44
CA VAL A 38 -8.48 1.53 5.07
C VAL A 38 -9.60 0.76 5.75
N GLN A 39 -10.12 -0.31 5.14
CA GLN A 39 -11.14 -1.17 5.77
C GLN A 39 -10.60 -1.82 7.05
N ASN A 40 -9.40 -2.41 7.03
CA ASN A 40 -8.76 -2.98 8.21
C ASN A 40 -8.66 -1.96 9.37
N ALA A 41 -8.30 -0.71 9.05
CA ALA A 41 -8.25 0.36 10.04
C ALA A 41 -9.66 0.69 10.58
N GLN A 42 -10.66 0.83 9.72
CA GLN A 42 -12.05 1.06 10.16
C GLN A 42 -12.57 -0.06 11.04
N ASP A 43 -12.34 -1.32 10.65
CA ASP A 43 -12.78 -2.49 11.41
C ASP A 43 -12.11 -2.52 12.79
N PHE A 44 -10.82 -2.18 12.87
CA PHE A 44 -10.10 -2.06 14.13
C PHE A 44 -10.75 -1.01 15.05
N TYR A 45 -10.97 0.22 14.60
CA TYR A 45 -11.60 1.27 15.44
C TYR A 45 -13.08 0.99 15.73
N SER A 46 -13.80 0.33 14.82
CA SER A 46 -15.17 -0.13 15.03
C SER A 46 -15.24 -1.20 16.11
N SER A 47 -14.29 -2.14 16.14
CA SER A 47 -14.22 -3.18 17.18
C SER A 47 -14.00 -2.59 18.58
N LEU A 48 -13.27 -1.47 18.67
CA LEU A 48 -13.08 -0.68 19.89
C LEU A 48 -14.29 0.18 20.24
N GLY A 49 -15.36 0.20 19.43
CA GLY A 49 -16.54 1.03 19.63
C GLY A 49 -16.27 2.54 19.54
N LEU A 50 -15.23 2.96 18.81
CA LEU A 50 -14.85 4.37 18.70
C LEU A 50 -15.51 5.02 17.48
N PRO A 51 -16.33 6.08 17.65
CA PRO A 51 -16.93 6.78 16.52
C PRO A 51 -15.85 7.46 15.68
N HIS A 52 -15.95 7.34 14.36
CA HIS A 52 -14.96 7.87 13.43
C HIS A 52 -15.55 8.20 12.07
N ARG A 53 -14.79 8.93 11.26
CA ARG A 53 -15.12 9.23 9.85
C ARG A 53 -13.90 9.04 8.96
N LEU A 54 -14.15 8.75 7.68
CA LEU A 54 -13.12 8.78 6.65
C LEU A 54 -13.08 10.14 5.95
N VAL A 55 -11.87 10.63 5.66
CA VAL A 55 -11.64 11.89 4.95
C VAL A 55 -10.63 11.65 3.83
N ARG A 56 -11.02 11.91 2.57
CA ARG A 56 -10.05 11.97 1.46
C ARG A 56 -9.32 13.30 1.50
N ILE A 57 -8.00 13.26 1.48
CA ILE A 57 -7.17 14.46 1.58
C ILE A 57 -7.09 15.15 0.22
N VAL A 58 -7.30 16.47 0.23
CA VAL A 58 -7.22 17.31 -0.97
C VAL A 58 -5.79 17.38 -1.49
N SER A 59 -5.63 17.56 -2.80
CA SER A 59 -4.33 17.54 -3.47
C SER A 59 -3.29 18.49 -2.86
N GLY A 60 -3.69 19.70 -2.47
CA GLY A 60 -2.79 20.69 -1.84
C GLY A 60 -2.28 20.32 -0.45
N ALA A 61 -2.87 19.31 0.20
CA ALA A 61 -2.47 18.81 1.52
C ALA A 61 -1.77 17.43 1.46
N LEU A 62 -1.57 16.88 0.26
CA LEU A 62 -0.80 15.65 0.08
C LEU A 62 0.70 15.92 0.27
N ASN A 63 1.40 14.96 0.86
CA ASN A 63 2.86 14.96 0.89
C ASN A 63 3.41 14.48 -0.46
N LEU A 64 4.68 14.80 -0.76
CA LEU A 64 5.31 14.56 -2.06
C LEU A 64 5.21 13.12 -2.59
N SER A 65 5.18 12.13 -1.70
CA SER A 65 5.18 10.72 -2.09
C SER A 65 3.79 10.14 -2.34
N ALA A 66 2.71 10.78 -1.88
CA ALA A 66 1.37 10.19 -1.90
C ALA A 66 0.60 10.60 -3.16
N ALA A 67 0.18 9.62 -3.96
CA ALA A 67 -0.74 9.84 -5.07
C ALA A 67 -2.18 10.04 -4.58
N ALA A 68 -2.53 9.39 -3.46
CA ALA A 68 -3.76 9.63 -2.73
C ALA A 68 -3.55 9.34 -1.25
N LYS A 69 -4.31 10.02 -0.41
CA LYS A 69 -4.32 9.82 1.03
C LYS A 69 -5.74 9.83 1.59
N VAL A 70 -6.00 8.95 2.54
CA VAL A 70 -7.25 8.86 3.31
C VAL A 70 -6.91 8.84 4.78
N ASP A 71 -7.54 9.73 5.54
CA ASP A 71 -7.41 9.77 6.99
C ASP A 71 -8.67 9.20 7.64
N LEU A 72 -8.48 8.45 8.73
CA LEU A 72 -9.55 8.11 9.67
C LEU A 72 -9.40 9.00 10.89
N GLU A 73 -10.42 9.80 11.13
CA GLU A 73 -10.47 10.71 12.27
C GLU A 73 -11.46 10.18 13.30
N GLY A 74 -10.98 9.98 14.53
CA GLY A 74 -11.83 9.59 15.66
C GLY A 74 -12.51 10.79 16.29
N TRP A 75 -13.71 10.59 16.83
CA TRP A 75 -14.45 11.61 17.56
C TRP A 75 -13.97 11.71 19.02
N PHE A 76 -13.64 12.93 19.44
CA PHE A 76 -13.22 13.24 20.81
C PHE A 76 -14.32 14.05 21.51
N PRO A 77 -15.17 13.43 22.35
CA PRO A 77 -16.37 14.08 22.92
C PRO A 77 -16.07 15.23 23.87
N ALA A 78 -14.97 15.19 24.63
CA ALA A 78 -14.60 16.30 25.51
C ALA A 78 -14.02 17.47 24.69
N SER A 79 -13.23 17.16 23.66
CA SER A 79 -12.70 18.14 22.70
C SER A 79 -13.74 18.64 21.68
N LYS A 80 -14.88 17.97 21.54
CA LYS A 80 -15.96 18.21 20.56
C LYS A 80 -15.45 18.33 19.11
N THR A 81 -14.51 17.47 18.73
CA THR A 81 -13.91 17.52 17.39
C THR A 81 -13.43 16.15 16.93
N TYR A 82 -13.29 16.01 15.62
CA TYR A 82 -12.60 14.88 15.01
C TYR A 82 -11.09 15.12 15.01
N ARG A 83 -10.31 14.11 15.38
CA ARG A 83 -8.84 14.17 15.32
C ARG A 83 -8.28 12.94 14.62
N GLU A 84 -7.26 13.16 13.78
CA GLU A 84 -6.58 12.12 13.01
C GLU A 84 -5.99 11.02 13.91
N LEU A 85 -6.40 9.78 13.67
CA LEU A 85 -5.87 8.58 14.31
C LEU A 85 -5.08 7.70 13.33
N VAL A 86 -5.49 7.70 12.06
CA VAL A 86 -4.88 6.92 10.98
C VAL A 86 -4.70 7.77 9.74
N SER A 87 -3.63 7.50 9.02
CA SER A 87 -3.35 8.00 7.68
C SER A 87 -2.97 6.82 6.79
N ALA A 88 -3.69 6.65 5.68
CA ALA A 88 -3.43 5.66 4.64
C ALA A 88 -2.98 6.35 3.35
N SER A 89 -1.83 5.95 2.80
CA SER A 89 -1.28 6.55 1.58
C SER A 89 -0.96 5.48 0.54
N ASN A 90 -1.40 5.71 -0.69
CA ASN A 90 -0.88 4.99 -1.86
C ASN A 90 0.24 5.83 -2.48
N CYS A 91 1.48 5.35 -2.38
CA CYS A 91 2.65 6.04 -2.90
C CYS A 91 3.05 5.59 -4.32
N THR A 92 2.24 4.73 -4.94
CA THR A 92 2.53 4.05 -6.21
C THR A 92 4.00 3.60 -6.22
N ASP A 93 4.71 3.85 -7.29
CA ASP A 93 6.12 3.52 -7.49
C ASP A 93 7.10 4.61 -6.98
N TYR A 94 6.63 5.68 -6.32
CA TYR A 94 7.49 6.79 -5.86
C TYR A 94 8.61 6.30 -4.92
N GLN A 95 8.23 5.57 -3.86
CA GLN A 95 9.19 5.05 -2.89
C GLN A 95 10.07 3.96 -3.49
N SER A 96 9.50 3.05 -4.28
CA SER A 96 10.25 1.98 -4.92
C SER A 96 11.31 2.49 -5.90
N ARG A 97 11.04 3.58 -6.63
CA ARG A 97 12.04 4.20 -7.52
C ARG A 97 13.20 4.77 -6.71
N ASN A 98 12.92 5.48 -5.63
CA ASN A 98 13.94 6.06 -4.77
C ASN A 98 14.80 5.00 -4.07
N LEU A 99 14.21 3.84 -3.75
CA LEU A 99 14.91 2.70 -3.15
C LEU A 99 15.48 1.71 -4.19
N ASN A 100 15.30 1.98 -5.49
CA ASN A 100 15.67 1.09 -6.59
C ASN A 100 15.11 -0.35 -6.44
N VAL A 101 13.91 -0.49 -5.91
CA VAL A 101 13.20 -1.77 -5.78
C VAL A 101 12.53 -2.11 -7.11
N ARG A 102 12.84 -3.30 -7.63
CA ARG A 102 12.45 -3.72 -8.99
C ARG A 102 11.74 -5.06 -8.95
N LEU A 103 10.72 -5.21 -9.79
CA LEU A 103 10.12 -6.51 -10.07
C LEU A 103 11.08 -7.35 -10.90
N ARG A 104 11.24 -8.61 -10.50
CA ARG A 104 12.02 -9.58 -11.25
C ARG A 104 11.10 -10.35 -12.17
N ASP A 105 11.30 -10.20 -13.49
CA ASP A 105 10.64 -11.04 -14.48
C ASP A 105 11.28 -12.43 -14.51
N PHE A 106 10.53 -13.44 -14.06
CA PHE A 106 10.97 -14.85 -14.08
C PHE A 106 10.82 -15.51 -15.45
N THR A 107 10.10 -14.88 -16.39
CA THR A 107 9.93 -15.33 -17.77
C THR A 107 11.25 -15.39 -18.54
N SER A 108 12.15 -14.43 -18.32
CA SER A 108 13.45 -14.36 -19.01
C SER A 108 14.44 -15.45 -18.56
N GLN A 109 14.32 -15.99 -17.35
CA GLN A 109 15.22 -17.06 -16.85
C GLN A 109 14.85 -18.45 -17.35
N ARG A 110 13.55 -18.75 -17.54
CA ARG A 110 13.11 -20.05 -18.08
C ARG A 110 13.57 -20.25 -19.54
N GLN A 111 13.65 -19.18 -20.32
CA GLN A 111 14.12 -19.25 -21.71
C GLN A 111 15.64 -19.49 -21.80
N GLN A 112 16.43 -19.00 -20.84
CA GLN A 112 17.88 -19.23 -20.79
C GLN A 112 18.25 -20.65 -20.31
N GLN A 113 17.43 -21.28 -19.46
CA GLN A 113 17.66 -22.66 -19.03
C GLN A 113 17.26 -23.71 -20.09
N GLN A 114 16.32 -23.41 -20.98
CA GLN A 114 15.93 -24.33 -22.07
C GLN A 114 16.89 -24.34 -23.27
N GLN A 115 17.82 -23.37 -23.37
CA GLN A 115 18.84 -23.33 -24.44
C GLN A 115 20.16 -24.05 -24.09
N GLN A 116 20.28 -24.65 -22.89
CA GLN A 116 21.49 -25.37 -22.45
C GLN A 116 21.32 -26.91 -22.42
N GLN A 117 20.31 -27.47 -23.11
CA GLN A 117 20.27 -28.91 -23.35
C GLN A 117 20.98 -29.23 -24.67
N PRO A 118 21.98 -30.12 -24.71
CA PRO A 118 22.64 -30.50 -25.95
C PRO A 118 21.66 -31.30 -26.82
N SER A 119 21.40 -30.79 -28.03
CA SER A 119 20.67 -31.50 -29.06
C SER A 119 21.48 -32.73 -29.48
N GLN A 120 20.98 -33.93 -29.18
CA GLN A 120 21.43 -35.15 -29.84
C GLN A 120 21.02 -35.06 -31.31
N SER A 121 22.02 -35.13 -32.18
CA SER A 121 21.87 -35.12 -33.62
C SER A 121 21.48 -36.52 -34.10
N ASP A 122 20.22 -36.72 -34.43
CA ASP A 122 19.83 -37.78 -35.37
C ASP A 122 19.53 -37.14 -36.72
N GLY A 123 20.40 -37.44 -37.68
CA GLY A 123 20.26 -37.03 -39.05
C GLY A 123 19.19 -37.82 -39.76
N THR A 124 18.23 -37.15 -40.37
CA THR A 124 17.62 -37.65 -41.61
C THR A 124 17.07 -36.49 -42.43
N THR A 125 17.46 -36.48 -43.70
CA THR A 125 17.15 -35.50 -44.73
C THR A 125 15.75 -35.74 -45.31
N SER A 126 14.94 -34.69 -45.49
CA SER A 126 13.95 -34.67 -46.59
C SER A 126 13.49 -33.24 -46.95
N VAL A 127 13.97 -32.81 -48.12
CA VAL A 127 13.35 -32.06 -49.23
C VAL A 127 12.23 -31.04 -48.98
N SER A 128 12.46 -29.87 -49.58
CA SER A 128 11.69 -28.64 -49.68
C SER A 128 10.34 -28.70 -50.40
N SER A 129 9.42 -27.79 -50.02
CA SER A 129 8.52 -27.13 -50.98
C SER A 129 8.26 -25.67 -50.57
N GLN A 130 8.61 -24.75 -51.46
CA GLN A 130 8.40 -23.30 -51.36
C GLN A 130 6.93 -22.95 -51.56
N HIS A 131 6.37 -22.07 -50.71
CA HIS A 131 5.27 -21.18 -51.08
C HIS A 131 5.41 -19.86 -50.33
N SER A 132 5.64 -18.81 -51.11
CA SER A 132 5.75 -17.40 -50.75
C SER A 132 4.38 -16.80 -50.45
N LYS A 133 4.23 -16.20 -49.27
CA LYS A 133 3.27 -15.13 -49.02
C LYS A 133 3.97 -14.06 -48.19
N ASP A 134 4.14 -12.90 -48.81
CA ASP A 134 4.66 -11.68 -48.21
C ASP A 134 3.75 -11.24 -47.06
N SER A 135 4.11 -11.61 -45.84
CA SER A 135 3.65 -10.92 -44.64
C SER A 135 4.77 -9.96 -44.24
N ILE A 136 4.47 -8.66 -44.29
CA ILE A 136 5.32 -7.62 -43.69
C ILE A 136 5.64 -8.05 -42.27
N SER A 137 6.88 -8.46 -42.04
CA SER A 137 7.38 -8.78 -40.72
C SER A 137 7.46 -7.46 -39.96
N VAL A 138 6.46 -7.20 -39.13
CA VAL A 138 6.60 -6.20 -38.08
C VAL A 138 7.71 -6.74 -37.18
N GLY A 139 8.91 -6.16 -37.31
CA GLY A 139 10.07 -6.56 -36.51
C GLY A 139 9.71 -6.56 -35.03
N PRO A 140 10.44 -7.32 -34.18
CA PRO A 140 10.13 -7.38 -32.76
C PRO A 140 10.09 -5.95 -32.23
N SER A 141 8.89 -5.49 -31.87
CA SER A 141 8.71 -4.24 -31.17
C SER A 141 9.63 -4.31 -29.96
N TYR A 142 10.62 -3.43 -29.92
CA TYR A 142 11.57 -3.34 -28.83
C TYR A 142 10.76 -2.97 -27.59
N LYS A 143 10.23 -3.98 -26.89
CA LYS A 143 9.67 -3.81 -25.55
C LYS A 143 10.85 -3.35 -24.72
N SER A 144 10.93 -2.04 -24.53
CA SER A 144 11.74 -1.44 -23.48
C SER A 144 11.53 -2.33 -22.26
N SER A 145 12.58 -3.04 -21.83
CA SER A 145 12.59 -3.74 -20.57
C SER A 145 12.65 -2.68 -19.48
N SER A 146 11.61 -1.84 -19.39
CA SER A 146 11.45 -0.91 -18.29
C SER A 146 11.22 -1.79 -17.09
N SER A 147 12.28 -2.01 -16.32
CA SER A 147 12.21 -2.65 -15.02
C SER A 147 11.04 -2.04 -14.25
N SER A 148 9.99 -2.83 -14.09
CA SER A 148 8.75 -2.35 -13.49
C SER A 148 8.98 -2.19 -11.98
N HIS A 149 8.64 -1.04 -11.43
CA HIS A 149 8.77 -0.76 -10.00
C HIS A 149 7.45 -1.12 -9.33
N PRO A 150 7.45 -1.90 -8.23
CA PRO A 150 6.22 -2.25 -7.55
C PRO A 150 5.58 -1.03 -6.90
N HIS A 151 4.28 -1.07 -6.66
CA HIS A 151 3.60 -0.01 -5.92
C HIS A 151 3.71 -0.26 -4.42
N MET A 152 4.03 0.78 -3.64
CA MET A 152 4.17 0.74 -2.19
C MET A 152 3.08 1.57 -1.51
N LEU A 153 2.52 1.02 -0.43
CA LEU A 153 1.47 1.64 0.37
C LEU A 153 1.78 1.50 1.85
N ASN A 154 1.35 2.48 2.62
CA ASN A 154 1.49 2.49 4.08
C ASN A 154 0.22 3.03 4.73
N CYS A 155 -0.20 2.42 5.83
CA CYS A 155 -1.40 2.81 6.57
C CYS A 155 -1.19 2.53 8.06
N THR A 156 -1.39 3.54 8.90
CA THR A 156 -1.44 3.33 10.35
C THR A 156 -2.60 2.38 10.68
N LEU A 157 -2.35 1.29 11.40
CA LEU A 157 -3.45 0.53 12.02
C LEU A 157 -3.83 1.17 13.35
N ALA A 158 -2.84 1.40 14.21
CA ALA A 158 -3.04 2.02 15.52
C ALA A 158 -1.83 2.87 15.91
N ALA A 159 -2.06 4.14 16.25
CA ALA A 159 -1.09 4.99 16.92
C ALA A 159 -1.43 5.02 18.42
N THR A 160 -0.73 4.20 19.20
CA THR A 160 -1.17 3.74 20.53
C THR A 160 -1.58 4.90 21.44
N GLN A 161 -0.78 5.95 21.53
CA GLN A 161 -1.02 7.10 22.41
C GLN A 161 -2.26 7.90 21.99
N ARG A 162 -2.48 8.09 20.68
CA ARG A 162 -3.69 8.79 20.19
C ARG A 162 -4.94 7.94 20.34
N THR A 163 -4.83 6.64 20.07
CA THR A 163 -5.91 5.67 20.30
C THR A 163 -6.30 5.65 21.78
N LEU A 164 -5.32 5.63 22.70
CA LEU A 164 -5.56 5.75 24.15
C LEU A 164 -6.29 7.04 24.52
N CYS A 165 -5.87 8.20 23.98
CA CYS A 165 -6.62 9.45 24.21
C CYS A 165 -8.08 9.35 23.74
N CYS A 166 -8.32 8.72 22.58
CA CYS A 166 -9.67 8.53 22.06
C CYS A 166 -10.50 7.60 22.97
N ILE A 167 -9.91 6.50 23.45
CA ILE A 167 -10.55 5.57 24.39
C ILE A 167 -10.89 6.29 25.69
N MET A 168 -9.92 7.01 26.29
CA MET A 168 -10.15 7.72 27.55
C MET A 168 -11.30 8.72 27.44
N GLU A 169 -11.41 9.48 26.36
CA GLU A 169 -12.53 10.41 26.21
C GLU A 169 -13.88 9.71 25.97
N ASN A 170 -13.90 8.61 25.19
CA ASN A 170 -15.15 7.92 24.83
C ASN A 170 -15.65 6.93 25.90
N TYR A 171 -14.76 6.43 26.77
CA TYR A 171 -15.08 5.42 27.79
C TYR A 171 -15.04 5.95 29.23
N GLN A 172 -14.91 7.26 29.42
CA GLN A 172 -14.96 7.87 30.76
C GLN A 172 -16.33 7.70 31.44
N THR A 173 -16.29 7.54 32.75
CA THR A 173 -17.43 7.49 33.67
C THR A 173 -17.11 8.37 34.88
N ARG A 174 -18.04 8.50 35.83
CA ARG A 174 -17.78 9.22 37.08
C ARG A 174 -16.69 8.57 37.94
N GLU A 175 -16.47 7.27 37.80
CA GLU A 175 -15.57 6.48 38.65
C GLU A 175 -14.21 6.18 37.98
N GLY A 176 -14.06 6.48 36.68
CA GLY A 176 -12.84 6.19 35.92
C GLY A 176 -13.11 5.88 34.45
N ILE A 177 -12.22 5.14 33.80
CA ILE A 177 -12.32 4.75 32.39
C ILE A 177 -12.70 3.27 32.29
N ARG A 178 -13.76 2.94 31.55
CA ARG A 178 -14.09 1.54 31.24
C ARG A 178 -13.16 1.00 30.15
N VAL A 179 -12.75 -0.26 30.27
CA VAL A 179 -11.96 -0.94 29.23
C VAL A 179 -12.90 -1.38 28.09
N PRO A 180 -12.61 -1.06 26.82
CA PRO A 180 -13.32 -1.62 25.67
C PRO A 180 -13.33 -3.16 25.71
N PRO A 181 -14.47 -3.85 25.45
CA PRO A 181 -14.58 -5.30 25.65
C PRO A 181 -13.60 -6.18 24.84
N VAL A 182 -13.03 -5.65 23.76
CA VAL A 182 -12.11 -6.38 22.87
C VAL A 182 -10.62 -6.27 23.29
N LEU A 183 -10.32 -5.54 24.38
CA LEU A 183 -8.99 -5.38 24.96
C LEU A 183 -8.88 -6.20 26.26
#